data_AF-A0A7X6U8V9-F1
#
_entry.id   AF-A0A7X6U8V9-F1
#
_cell.length_a   1.000
_cell.length_b   1.000
_cell.length_c   1.000
_cell.angle_alpha   90.00
_cell.angle_beta   90.00
_cell.angle_gamma   90.00
#
_symmetry.space_group_name_H-M   'P 1'
#
loop_
_entity.id
_entity.type
_entity.pdbx_description
1 polymer ?
#
loop_
_entity_poly.entity_id
_entity_poly.type
_entity_poly.pdbx_seq_one_letter_code
_entity_poly.pdbx_strand_id
1 'polypeptide(L)'
;AILSQTIDTSLLTSTRNEVLQVSLWMRQQDVADRTVQVWLSGPFGSVGTAFTNVGSTWKKYTYALVVPGRPGGYADQEIRLNISASGGTVWTDSVFLGHMDESQDLLARTLQEQVSAIQPGVIRLDILGLGSKNRLSGGWSQPMHADNPILDKNCWVSQRNASLHAALELTRASAASPWLVIDSYASEGDLLNLLAYLAAPISEPFGKLRQEQGMVMPWVQSFDRIYLEICDRQDVFEQDRLKSEYVNLVIRTISQSPYYRQIKSKLIFVDGMQYRDGAMLSRADYHTSDLEGVVNDNRLALSELTVQDYLDQIPRNPEKPVADFPELIRALRLDDSAIRPLRLAELVDLALYDIGKQSGLVNLDRPQEGDGRLLTIWQAGAAVVSRAVLSAPLQIRPVLPDGTETADPRAAVRLYGFGGGQQVTLVLTNLSDQAATCQLISEIDLAGAAMDTYDEQGQLLGRQRLRRSGSKISLLPGGVVLLTLSRPEGQP
;
A
#
# COMPACT_ATOMS: atom_id res chain seq x y z
N ALA A 1 -35.79 22.10 -8.66
CA ALA A 1 -35.02 21.14 -9.48
C ALA A 1 -34.49 20.05 -8.55
N ILE A 2 -34.22 18.85 -9.08
CA ILE A 2 -33.64 17.74 -8.29
C ILE A 2 -32.26 17.44 -8.88
N LEU A 3 -31.23 17.56 -8.06
CA LEU A 3 -29.93 16.97 -8.34
C LEU A 3 -30.01 15.51 -7.90
N SER A 4 -29.75 14.57 -8.81
CA SER A 4 -29.89 13.13 -8.56
C SER A 4 -28.70 12.37 -9.12
N GLN A 5 -28.08 11.54 -8.28
CA GLN A 5 -26.91 10.73 -8.65
C GLN A 5 -27.12 9.29 -8.19
N THR A 6 -26.91 8.34 -9.11
CA THR A 6 -26.87 6.91 -8.78
C THR A 6 -25.65 6.61 -7.90
N ILE A 7 -25.85 5.86 -6.82
CA ILE A 7 -24.77 5.45 -5.91
C ILE A 7 -24.36 4.01 -6.17
N ASP A 8 -23.15 3.66 -5.78
CA ASP A 8 -22.70 2.27 -5.82
C ASP A 8 -23.41 1.45 -4.73
N THR A 9 -24.04 0.35 -5.14
CA THR A 9 -24.76 -0.57 -4.23
C THR A 9 -23.83 -1.38 -3.35
N SER A 10 -22.52 -1.40 -3.65
CA SER A 10 -21.50 -1.97 -2.76
C SER A 10 -21.45 -1.30 -1.38
N LEU A 11 -21.97 -0.08 -1.26
CA LEU A 11 -22.17 0.64 0.01
C LEU A 11 -23.29 0.05 0.88
N LEU A 12 -24.12 -0.86 0.34
CA LEU A 12 -25.35 -1.36 0.96
C LEU A 12 -25.43 -2.90 0.85
N THR A 13 -24.48 -3.58 1.49
CA THR A 13 -24.27 -5.04 1.37
C THR A 13 -24.83 -5.85 2.54
N SER A 14 -25.26 -5.20 3.61
CA SER A 14 -25.75 -5.84 4.83
C SER A 14 -27.18 -6.35 4.69
N THR A 15 -27.45 -7.46 5.39
CA THR A 15 -28.81 -7.98 5.61
C THR A 15 -29.53 -7.27 6.75
N ARG A 16 -28.84 -6.42 7.52
CA ARG A 16 -29.38 -5.60 8.60
C ARG A 16 -29.53 -4.16 8.14
N ASN A 17 -30.26 -3.36 8.93
CA ASN A 17 -30.33 -1.93 8.69
C ASN A 17 -28.92 -1.32 8.73
N GLU A 18 -28.66 -0.46 7.77
CA GLU A 18 -27.40 0.26 7.66
C GLU A 18 -27.60 1.72 8.03
N VAL A 19 -26.60 2.29 8.71
CA VAL A 19 -26.59 3.70 9.08
C VAL A 19 -25.53 4.39 8.25
N LEU A 20 -26.00 5.15 7.26
CA LEU A 20 -25.15 5.99 6.42
C LEU A 20 -25.13 7.41 6.95
N GLN A 21 -24.04 8.12 6.72
CA GLN A 21 -23.93 9.54 6.94
C GLN A 21 -23.91 10.26 5.59
N VAL A 22 -24.80 11.23 5.42
CA VAL A 22 -24.66 12.23 4.37
C VAL A 22 -24.05 13.51 4.98
N SER A 23 -23.01 14.02 4.34
CA SER A 23 -22.33 15.26 4.71
C SER A 23 -22.16 16.12 3.46
N LEU A 24 -22.53 17.40 3.53
CA LEU A 24 -22.38 18.31 2.40
C LEU A 24 -22.28 19.75 2.87
N TRP A 25 -21.55 20.57 2.11
CA TRP A 25 -21.57 22.01 2.26
C TRP A 25 -22.67 22.59 1.39
N MET A 26 -23.46 23.50 1.96
CA MET A 26 -24.51 24.19 1.22
C MET A 26 -24.51 25.68 1.50
N ARG A 27 -24.88 26.44 0.48
CA ARG A 27 -25.40 27.81 0.58
C ARG A 27 -26.56 27.98 -0.38
N GLN A 28 -27.46 28.91 -0.10
CA GLN A 28 -28.62 29.15 -0.97
C GLN A 28 -28.86 30.63 -1.24
N GLN A 29 -29.60 30.88 -2.31
CA GLN A 29 -30.18 32.18 -2.64
C GLN A 29 -31.63 31.99 -3.06
N ASP A 30 -32.53 32.78 -2.47
CA ASP A 30 -33.96 32.85 -2.82
C ASP A 30 -34.72 31.50 -2.75
N VAL A 31 -34.23 30.54 -1.93
CA VAL A 31 -34.90 29.26 -1.70
C VAL A 31 -36.08 29.44 -0.75
N ALA A 32 -37.25 28.91 -1.13
CA ALA A 32 -38.46 28.95 -0.33
C ALA A 32 -38.24 28.29 1.04
N ASP A 33 -38.68 28.97 2.09
CA ASP A 33 -38.57 28.53 3.49
C ASP A 33 -37.15 28.16 3.94
N ARG A 34 -36.12 28.56 3.17
CA ARG A 34 -34.71 28.22 3.40
C ARG A 34 -34.51 26.72 3.66
N THR A 35 -35.28 25.89 2.95
CA THR A 35 -35.33 24.44 3.18
C THR A 35 -34.79 23.68 1.98
N VAL A 36 -33.86 22.75 2.24
CA VAL A 36 -33.28 21.86 1.24
C VAL A 36 -33.50 20.42 1.69
N GLN A 37 -34.11 19.60 0.81
CA GLN A 37 -34.38 18.19 1.06
C GLN A 37 -33.22 17.34 0.53
N VAL A 38 -32.80 16.36 1.32
CA VAL A 38 -31.77 15.39 0.95
C VAL A 38 -32.27 13.99 1.30
N TRP A 39 -32.33 13.09 0.31
CA TRP A 39 -32.83 11.73 0.53
C TRP A 39 -32.22 10.71 -0.42
N LEU A 40 -32.19 9.46 0.03
CA LEU A 40 -31.98 8.29 -0.80
C LEU A 40 -33.31 7.80 -1.34
N SER A 41 -33.35 7.48 -2.63
CA SER A 41 -34.47 6.76 -3.26
C SER A 41 -33.99 5.41 -3.77
N GLY A 42 -34.78 4.37 -3.52
CA GLY A 42 -34.51 3.03 -4.02
C GLY A 42 -35.67 2.07 -3.70
N PRO A 43 -35.44 0.75 -3.76
CA PRO A 43 -36.45 -0.27 -3.48
C PRO A 43 -37.05 -0.22 -2.05
N PHE A 44 -36.42 0.52 -1.14
CA PHE A 44 -36.88 0.77 0.22
C PHE A 44 -37.75 2.04 0.38
N GLY A 45 -38.11 2.70 -0.73
CA GLY A 45 -38.78 4.00 -0.70
C GLY A 45 -37.80 5.15 -0.47
N SER A 46 -38.31 6.28 0.04
CA SER A 46 -37.50 7.47 0.30
C SER A 46 -37.06 7.55 1.76
N VAL A 47 -35.76 7.62 2.01
CA VAL A 47 -35.16 7.82 3.34
C VAL A 47 -34.36 9.12 3.31
N GLY A 48 -34.71 10.11 4.13
CA GLY A 48 -34.08 11.42 4.03
C GLY A 48 -34.42 12.39 5.14
N THR A 49 -34.02 13.64 4.93
CA THR A 49 -34.26 14.76 5.84
C THR A 49 -34.52 16.06 5.07
N ALA A 50 -35.04 17.05 5.77
CA ALA A 50 -35.12 18.42 5.31
C ALA A 50 -34.21 19.29 6.19
N PHE A 51 -33.14 19.84 5.61
CA PHE A 51 -32.33 20.83 6.29
C PHE A 51 -33.05 22.17 6.24
N THR A 52 -33.52 22.65 7.39
CA THR A 52 -34.13 23.96 7.55
C THR A 52 -33.08 25.03 7.86
N ASN A 53 -33.39 26.30 7.60
CA ASN A 53 -32.51 27.44 7.85
C ASN A 53 -31.18 27.39 7.09
N VAL A 54 -31.20 26.92 5.84
CA VAL A 54 -30.03 26.99 4.96
C VAL A 54 -29.71 28.46 4.65
N GLY A 55 -28.53 28.90 5.06
CA GLY A 55 -28.07 30.29 4.94
C GLY A 55 -27.51 30.64 3.56
N SER A 56 -27.20 31.93 3.36
CA SER A 56 -26.53 32.43 2.16
C SER A 56 -25.00 32.25 2.17
N THR A 57 -24.44 31.83 3.32
CA THR A 57 -23.02 31.49 3.47
C THR A 57 -22.82 29.98 3.48
N TRP A 58 -21.62 29.53 3.08
CA TRP A 58 -21.25 28.13 3.11
C TRP A 58 -21.27 27.59 4.54
N LYS A 59 -22.05 26.53 4.76
CA LYS A 59 -22.08 25.80 6.02
C LYS A 59 -22.15 24.31 5.76
N LYS A 60 -21.49 23.52 6.60
CA LYS A 60 -21.57 22.05 6.58
C LYS A 60 -22.87 21.59 7.23
N TYR A 61 -23.55 20.65 6.58
CA TYR A 61 -24.74 19.96 7.07
C TYR A 61 -24.47 18.46 7.08
N THR A 62 -25.00 17.78 8.09
CA THR A 62 -24.78 16.34 8.27
C THR A 62 -26.05 15.69 8.79
N TYR A 63 -26.37 14.49 8.29
CA TYR A 63 -27.52 13.72 8.73
C TYR A 63 -27.26 12.22 8.62
N ALA A 64 -27.82 11.44 9.55
CA ALA A 64 -27.75 9.99 9.55
C ALA A 64 -28.98 9.40 8.84
N LEU A 65 -28.76 8.65 7.78
CA LEU A 65 -29.77 7.95 6.99
C LEU A 65 -29.81 6.50 7.43
N VAL A 66 -30.98 6.01 7.84
CA VAL A 66 -31.17 4.60 8.22
C VAL A 66 -31.80 3.87 7.04
N VAL A 67 -31.00 3.10 6.32
CA VAL A 67 -31.45 2.30 5.18
C VAL A 67 -31.89 0.93 5.68
N PRO A 68 -33.13 0.49 5.43
CA PRO A 68 -33.59 -0.82 5.85
C PRO A 68 -32.75 -1.95 5.26
N GLY A 69 -32.46 -3.00 6.04
CA GLY A 69 -31.82 -4.20 5.52
C GLY A 69 -32.80 -5.05 4.70
N ARG A 70 -32.28 -5.80 3.71
CA ARG A 70 -33.08 -6.75 2.93
C ARG A 70 -32.32 -8.08 2.74
N PRO A 71 -33.01 -9.24 2.81
CA PRO A 71 -32.42 -10.51 2.37
C PRO A 71 -31.99 -10.43 0.89
N GLY A 72 -30.71 -10.70 0.62
CA GLY A 72 -30.11 -10.56 -0.71
C GLY A 72 -29.51 -9.18 -1.03
N GLY A 73 -29.57 -8.23 -0.09
CA GLY A 73 -28.98 -6.90 -0.24
C GLY A 73 -29.65 -6.05 -1.33
N TYR A 74 -28.90 -5.06 -1.84
CA TYR A 74 -29.34 -4.15 -2.90
C TYR A 74 -28.52 -4.27 -4.19
N ALA A 75 -27.78 -5.36 -4.37
CA ALA A 75 -27.01 -5.59 -5.59
C ALA A 75 -27.90 -5.45 -6.85
N ASP A 76 -27.36 -4.79 -7.87
CA ASP A 76 -28.01 -4.51 -9.16
C ASP A 76 -29.30 -3.65 -9.08
N GLN A 77 -29.60 -3.07 -7.92
CA GLN A 77 -30.72 -2.14 -7.76
C GLN A 77 -30.27 -0.70 -7.98
N GLU A 78 -31.14 0.11 -8.57
CA GLU A 78 -30.87 1.53 -8.71
C GLU A 78 -31.20 2.26 -7.40
N ILE A 79 -30.17 2.79 -6.75
CA ILE A 79 -30.29 3.67 -5.59
C ILE A 79 -29.70 5.02 -5.94
N ARG A 80 -30.42 6.10 -5.61
CA ARG A 80 -30.02 7.47 -5.95
C ARG A 80 -29.97 8.34 -4.71
N LEU A 81 -28.91 9.14 -4.60
CA LEU A 81 -28.86 10.30 -3.71
C LEU A 81 -29.50 11.48 -4.41
N ASN A 82 -30.48 12.10 -3.76
CA ASN A 82 -31.25 13.21 -4.29
C ASN A 82 -31.13 14.42 -3.37
N ILE A 83 -30.95 15.59 -3.97
CA ILE A 83 -30.94 16.89 -3.31
C ILE A 83 -31.93 17.78 -4.05
N SER A 84 -32.87 18.38 -3.32
CA SER A 84 -33.86 19.28 -3.93
C SER A 84 -34.15 20.51 -3.07
N ALA A 85 -34.54 21.57 -3.75
CA ALA A 85 -35.03 22.80 -3.15
C ALA A 85 -36.17 23.38 -4.01
N SER A 86 -37.06 24.10 -3.34
CA SER A 86 -38.20 24.76 -3.95
C SER A 86 -37.90 26.24 -4.15
N GLY A 87 -37.88 26.70 -5.40
CA GLY A 87 -37.49 28.08 -5.75
C GLY A 87 -36.00 28.36 -5.51
N GLY A 88 -35.51 29.45 -6.10
CA GLY A 88 -34.13 29.91 -5.91
C GLY A 88 -33.05 28.97 -6.45
N THR A 89 -31.84 29.12 -5.89
CA THR A 89 -30.64 28.39 -6.25
C THR A 89 -29.97 27.84 -5.00
N VAL A 90 -29.58 26.57 -5.04
CA VAL A 90 -28.72 25.93 -4.03
C VAL A 90 -27.38 25.62 -4.69
N TRP A 91 -26.30 25.98 -4.01
CA TRP A 91 -24.96 25.49 -4.32
C TRP A 91 -24.58 24.43 -3.30
N THR A 92 -24.07 23.31 -3.78
CA THR A 92 -23.57 22.21 -2.96
C THR A 92 -22.11 21.96 -3.25
N ASP A 93 -21.33 21.61 -2.23
CA ASP A 93 -19.92 21.27 -2.36
C ASP A 93 -19.54 20.16 -1.37
N SER A 94 -18.49 19.41 -1.68
CA SER A 94 -17.93 18.32 -0.85
C SER A 94 -19.01 17.38 -0.32
N VAL A 95 -19.82 16.86 -1.24
CA VAL A 95 -20.89 15.89 -0.94
C VAL A 95 -20.24 14.54 -0.66
N PHE A 96 -20.47 14.03 0.55
CA PHE A 96 -20.03 12.74 1.03
C PHE A 96 -21.24 11.90 1.44
N LEU A 97 -21.23 10.64 1.02
CA LEU A 97 -22.14 9.60 1.46
C LEU A 97 -21.28 8.36 1.75
N GLY A 98 -21.32 7.89 2.98
CA GLY A 98 -20.59 6.69 3.42
C GLY A 98 -21.18 6.15 4.70
N HIS A 99 -20.60 5.08 5.25
CA HIS A 99 -21.04 4.57 6.54
C HIS A 99 -20.74 5.57 7.66
N MET A 100 -21.50 5.51 8.76
CA MET A 100 -21.36 6.46 9.88
C MET A 100 -19.99 6.43 10.56
N ASP A 101 -19.26 5.33 10.42
CA ASP A 101 -17.91 5.12 10.94
C ASP A 101 -16.82 5.28 9.88
N GLU A 102 -17.17 5.80 8.70
CA GLU A 102 -16.25 6.26 7.67
C GLU A 102 -16.03 7.78 7.75
N SER A 103 -14.85 8.21 7.32
CA SER A 103 -14.51 9.62 7.22
C SER A 103 -14.19 9.99 5.78
N GLN A 104 -14.79 11.07 5.29
CA GLN A 104 -14.49 11.67 4.00
C GLN A 104 -13.02 12.15 3.87
N ASP A 105 -12.36 12.34 5.02
CA ASP A 105 -10.99 12.85 5.09
C ASP A 105 -9.94 11.73 5.05
N LEU A 106 -10.38 10.45 5.04
CA LEU A 106 -9.55 9.26 5.00
C LEU A 106 -9.75 8.47 3.70
N LEU A 107 -8.89 7.48 3.46
CA LEU A 107 -9.08 6.51 2.38
C LEU A 107 -10.29 5.60 2.67
N ALA A 108 -10.89 5.02 1.64
CA ALA A 108 -12.04 4.10 1.78
C ALA A 108 -11.73 2.99 2.81
N ARG A 109 -12.70 2.67 3.68
CA ARG A 109 -12.51 1.65 4.73
C ARG A 109 -12.12 0.30 4.14
N THR A 110 -12.78 -0.11 3.07
CA THR A 110 -12.49 -1.38 2.38
C THR A 110 -11.02 -1.48 1.98
N LEU A 111 -10.42 -0.40 1.50
CA LEU A 111 -8.98 -0.34 1.22
C LEU A 111 -8.15 -0.44 2.49
N GLN A 112 -8.52 0.28 3.56
CA GLN A 112 -7.82 0.21 4.85
C GLN A 112 -7.83 -1.21 5.43
N GLU A 113 -8.97 -1.88 5.40
CA GLU A 113 -9.14 -3.26 5.87
C GLU A 113 -8.33 -4.26 5.03
N GLN A 114 -8.38 -4.12 3.69
CA GLN A 114 -7.60 -4.97 2.77
C GLN A 114 -6.10 -4.86 3.06
N VAL A 115 -5.58 -3.63 3.20
CA VAL A 115 -4.16 -3.40 3.46
C VAL A 115 -3.78 -3.84 4.88
N SER A 116 -4.61 -3.57 5.88
CA SER A 116 -4.35 -3.99 7.26
C SER A 116 -4.33 -5.51 7.39
N ALA A 117 -5.17 -6.23 6.65
CA ALA A 117 -5.20 -7.70 6.64
C ALA A 117 -3.92 -8.33 6.07
N ILE A 118 -3.20 -7.62 5.19
CA ILE A 118 -1.88 -8.03 4.68
C ILE A 118 -0.82 -7.95 5.78
N GLN A 119 -0.98 -7.07 6.78
CA GLN A 119 0.01 -6.77 7.83
C GLN A 119 1.39 -6.39 7.24
N PRO A 120 1.46 -5.37 6.35
CA PRO A 120 2.72 -4.97 5.74
C PRO A 120 3.68 -4.37 6.77
N GLY A 121 4.99 -4.65 6.63
CA GLY A 121 6.02 -3.97 7.44
C GLY A 121 6.28 -2.52 7.00
N VAL A 122 6.13 -2.25 5.69
CA VAL A 122 6.35 -0.93 5.09
C VAL A 122 5.29 -0.68 4.00
N ILE A 123 4.85 0.56 3.84
CA ILE A 123 3.94 0.98 2.76
C ILE A 123 4.58 2.15 2.01
N ARG A 124 4.84 1.96 0.71
CA ARG A 124 5.30 3.01 -0.20
C ARG A 124 4.14 3.88 -0.68
N LEU A 125 4.15 5.14 -0.27
CA LEU A 125 3.08 6.13 -0.46
C LEU A 125 3.36 7.02 -1.68
N ASP A 126 3.28 6.41 -2.85
CA ASP A 126 3.48 7.07 -4.15
C ASP A 126 2.41 8.16 -4.45
N ILE A 127 1.19 7.93 -3.96
CA ILE A 127 0.00 8.71 -4.30
C ILE A 127 0.08 10.22 -3.98
N LEU A 128 1.00 10.63 -3.12
CA LEU A 128 1.13 12.00 -2.60
C LEU A 128 1.64 13.00 -3.65
N GLY A 129 2.45 12.54 -4.62
CA GLY A 129 3.02 13.39 -5.67
C GLY A 129 3.85 14.57 -5.17
N LEU A 130 4.51 14.42 -4.01
CA LEU A 130 5.39 15.44 -3.43
C LEU A 130 6.58 15.71 -4.39
N GLY A 131 6.73 16.96 -4.81
CA GLY A 131 7.76 17.35 -5.77
C GLY A 131 7.49 16.91 -7.21
N SER A 132 6.26 16.54 -7.56
CA SER A 132 5.90 16.25 -8.95
C SER A 132 5.58 17.52 -9.72
N LYS A 133 6.05 17.63 -10.98
CA LYS A 133 5.73 18.74 -11.90
C LYS A 133 4.23 18.99 -12.08
N ASN A 134 3.43 17.93 -12.05
CA ASN A 134 2.00 17.99 -12.35
C ASN A 134 1.14 18.09 -11.07
N ARG A 135 1.74 18.44 -9.94
CA ARG A 135 1.06 18.59 -8.64
C ARG A 135 1.34 19.97 -8.07
N LEU A 136 0.37 20.50 -7.34
CA LEU A 136 0.52 21.76 -6.63
C LEU A 136 1.49 21.59 -5.45
N SER A 137 2.48 22.48 -5.34
CA SER A 137 3.36 22.56 -4.16
C SER A 137 2.54 22.77 -2.88
N GLY A 138 2.90 22.07 -1.80
CA GLY A 138 2.11 22.02 -0.56
C GLY A 138 0.78 21.26 -0.64
N GLY A 139 0.32 20.87 -1.84
CA GLY A 139 -0.96 20.19 -2.05
C GLY A 139 -1.09 18.96 -1.17
N TRP A 140 -0.06 18.11 -1.10
CA TRP A 140 0.02 16.90 -0.27
C TRP A 140 -0.45 17.07 1.19
N SER A 141 -0.40 18.28 1.76
CA SER A 141 -0.83 18.58 3.13
C SER A 141 -2.32 18.87 3.28
N GLN A 142 -3.06 19.03 2.18
CA GLN A 142 -4.47 19.35 2.17
C GLN A 142 -5.36 18.13 2.48
N PRO A 143 -6.65 18.34 2.83
CA PRO A 143 -7.61 17.27 3.00
C PRO A 143 -7.77 16.37 1.76
N MET A 144 -8.22 15.13 1.99
CA MET A 144 -8.51 14.20 0.91
C MET A 144 -9.55 14.80 -0.04
N HIS A 145 -9.39 14.54 -1.35
CA HIS A 145 -10.30 15.02 -2.40
C HIS A 145 -10.37 16.54 -2.57
N ALA A 146 -9.46 17.32 -1.95
CA ALA A 146 -9.31 18.72 -2.27
C ALA A 146 -8.99 18.89 -3.78
N ASP A 147 -9.68 19.81 -4.42
CA ASP A 147 -9.50 20.15 -5.82
C ASP A 147 -8.34 21.13 -5.97
N ASN A 148 -7.32 20.74 -6.73
CA ASN A 148 -6.18 21.59 -7.05
C ASN A 148 -6.15 21.91 -8.55
N PRO A 149 -6.06 23.21 -8.92
CA PRO A 149 -5.89 23.57 -10.31
C PRO A 149 -4.49 23.19 -10.77
N ILE A 150 -4.40 22.38 -11.82
CA ILE A 150 -3.14 22.05 -12.49
C ILE A 150 -3.20 22.47 -13.94
N LEU A 151 -2.04 22.75 -14.52
CA LEU A 151 -1.90 23.03 -15.94
C LEU A 151 -1.59 21.73 -16.67
N ASP A 152 -2.56 21.20 -17.42
CA ASP A 152 -2.38 20.03 -18.29
C ASP A 152 -2.56 20.44 -19.75
N LYS A 153 -1.57 20.16 -20.61
CA LYS A 153 -1.58 20.51 -22.04
C LYS A 153 -2.02 21.96 -22.33
N ASN A 154 -1.56 22.91 -21.52
CA ASN A 154 -1.91 24.34 -21.58
C ASN A 154 -3.38 24.67 -21.24
N CYS A 155 -4.12 23.76 -20.62
CA CYS A 155 -5.44 23.99 -20.08
C CYS A 155 -5.45 23.83 -18.56
N TRP A 156 -6.18 24.70 -17.86
CA TRP A 156 -6.42 24.52 -16.42
C TRP A 156 -7.43 23.40 -16.22
N VAL A 157 -7.03 22.36 -15.51
CA VAL A 157 -7.89 21.25 -15.11
C VAL A 157 -7.88 21.10 -13.60
N SER A 158 -9.02 20.71 -13.02
CA SER A 158 -9.08 20.38 -11.59
C SER A 158 -8.60 18.96 -11.40
N GLN A 159 -7.60 18.76 -10.54
CA GLN A 159 -7.15 17.45 -10.13
C GLN A 159 -7.45 17.25 -8.65
N ARG A 160 -8.15 16.15 -8.33
CA ARG A 160 -8.33 15.72 -6.96
C ARG A 160 -7.00 15.31 -6.36
N ASN A 161 -6.76 15.80 -5.16
CA ASN A 161 -5.52 15.57 -4.46
C ASN A 161 -5.61 14.41 -3.48
N ALA A 162 -4.47 13.76 -3.25
CA ALA A 162 -4.28 12.83 -2.15
C ALA A 162 -3.90 13.59 -0.88
N SER A 163 -4.11 12.98 0.28
CA SER A 163 -3.78 13.58 1.56
C SER A 163 -2.70 12.78 2.28
N LEU A 164 -1.63 13.47 2.72
CA LEU A 164 -0.62 12.89 3.59
C LEU A 164 -1.25 12.40 4.91
N HIS A 165 -2.24 13.10 5.46
CA HIS A 165 -2.95 12.67 6.67
C HIS A 165 -3.55 11.27 6.50
N ALA A 166 -4.37 11.10 5.46
CA ALA A 166 -5.05 9.83 5.19
C ALA A 166 -4.07 8.70 4.87
N ALA A 167 -2.98 9.00 4.16
CA ALA A 167 -1.94 8.04 3.82
C ALA A 167 -1.16 7.56 5.07
N LEU A 168 -0.89 8.47 6.01
CA LEU A 168 -0.27 8.12 7.29
C LEU A 168 -1.24 7.39 8.22
N GLU A 169 -2.53 7.73 8.22
CA GLU A 169 -3.55 6.97 8.96
C GLU A 169 -3.66 5.53 8.45
N LEU A 170 -3.68 5.29 7.13
CA LEU A 170 -3.63 3.94 6.56
C LEU A 170 -2.41 3.16 7.07
N THR A 171 -1.24 3.79 7.01
CA THR A 171 0.02 3.21 7.45
C THR A 171 0.00 2.89 8.95
N ARG A 172 -0.51 3.80 9.78
CA ARG A 172 -0.66 3.62 11.22
C ARG A 172 -1.64 2.50 11.55
N ALA A 173 -2.79 2.46 10.88
CA ALA A 173 -3.80 1.40 11.07
C ALA A 173 -3.26 0.01 10.71
N SER A 174 -2.33 -0.05 9.75
CA SER A 174 -1.67 -1.29 9.34
C SER A 174 -0.44 -1.65 10.18
N ALA A 175 -0.09 -0.84 11.20
CA ALA A 175 1.13 -0.96 11.98
C ALA A 175 2.43 -1.01 11.14
N ALA A 176 2.42 -0.33 9.98
CA ALA A 176 3.52 -0.31 9.03
C ALA A 176 4.39 0.95 9.21
N SER A 177 5.58 0.94 8.61
CA SER A 177 6.39 2.17 8.46
C SER A 177 6.04 2.88 7.14
N PRO A 178 5.86 4.21 7.14
CA PRO A 178 5.60 4.95 5.91
C PRO A 178 6.87 5.09 5.09
N TRP A 179 6.75 4.91 3.79
CA TRP A 179 7.78 5.24 2.80
C TRP A 179 7.24 6.34 1.90
N LEU A 180 7.71 7.55 2.11
CA LEU A 180 7.32 8.75 1.36
C LEU A 180 8.23 8.95 0.17
N VAL A 181 7.65 9.36 -0.97
CA VAL A 181 8.41 9.62 -2.20
C VAL A 181 8.52 11.13 -2.43
N ILE A 182 9.73 11.60 -2.70
CA ILE A 182 10.11 12.98 -2.98
C ILE A 182 10.68 13.03 -4.40
N ASP A 183 10.02 13.76 -5.28
CA ASP A 183 10.38 13.85 -6.69
C ASP A 183 11.09 15.18 -7.03
N SER A 184 11.68 15.26 -8.23
CA SER A 184 12.68 16.28 -8.61
C SER A 184 12.27 17.75 -8.46
N TYR A 185 10.97 18.07 -8.47
CA TYR A 185 10.47 19.43 -8.31
C TYR A 185 10.16 19.80 -6.86
N ALA A 186 10.54 18.98 -5.87
CA ALA A 186 10.38 19.32 -4.47
C ALA A 186 11.17 20.60 -4.12
N SER A 187 10.46 21.63 -3.67
CA SER A 187 11.08 22.87 -3.22
C SER A 187 11.69 22.72 -1.83
N GLU A 188 12.66 23.57 -1.47
CA GLU A 188 13.17 23.65 -0.09
C GLU A 188 12.03 23.85 0.91
N GLY A 189 11.06 24.71 0.57
CA GLY A 189 9.87 24.93 1.39
C GLY A 189 9.05 23.65 1.58
N ASP A 190 8.79 22.87 0.53
CA ASP A 190 8.07 21.59 0.64
C ASP A 190 8.78 20.61 1.58
N LEU A 191 10.11 20.49 1.47
CA LEU A 191 10.90 19.58 2.30
C LEU A 191 10.87 19.97 3.78
N LEU A 192 11.03 21.26 4.09
CA LEU A 192 10.98 21.76 5.46
C LEU A 192 9.57 21.68 6.05
N ASN A 193 8.55 21.96 5.22
CA ASN A 193 7.15 21.86 5.60
C ASN A 193 6.72 20.40 5.86
N LEU A 194 7.24 19.44 5.08
CA LEU A 194 7.02 18.02 5.34
C LEU A 194 7.49 17.63 6.74
N LEU A 195 8.71 18.02 7.12
CA LEU A 195 9.25 17.75 8.46
C LEU A 195 8.46 18.47 9.55
N ALA A 196 8.03 19.71 9.30
CA ALA A 196 7.17 20.43 10.23
C ALA A 196 5.82 19.69 10.41
N TYR A 197 5.22 19.21 9.34
CA TYR A 197 3.98 18.43 9.43
C TYR A 197 4.15 17.13 10.22
N LEU A 198 5.27 16.43 10.02
CA LEU A 198 5.57 15.18 10.74
C LEU A 198 5.91 15.39 12.22
N ALA A 199 6.59 16.48 12.58
CA ALA A 199 7.25 16.60 13.89
C ALA A 199 6.83 17.82 14.72
N ALA A 200 6.32 18.90 14.12
CA ALA A 200 6.10 20.15 14.82
C ALA A 200 5.01 20.05 15.90
N PRO A 201 5.15 20.81 17.01
CA PRO A 201 4.09 20.94 18.00
C PRO A 201 2.88 21.69 17.43
N ILE A 202 1.70 21.52 18.04
CA ILE A 202 0.45 22.14 17.59
C ILE A 202 0.44 23.67 17.64
N SER A 203 1.40 24.29 18.32
CA SER A 203 1.59 25.75 18.33
C SER A 203 2.15 26.31 17.02
N GLU A 204 2.70 25.45 16.16
CA GLU A 204 3.28 25.81 14.87
C GLU A 204 2.31 25.56 13.72
N PRO A 205 2.39 26.29 12.58
CA PRO A 205 1.40 26.22 11.52
C PRO A 205 1.07 24.80 11.03
N PHE A 206 2.08 23.98 10.77
CA PHE A 206 1.88 22.60 10.30
C PHE A 206 1.47 21.63 11.41
N GLY A 207 1.85 21.89 12.66
CA GLY A 207 1.33 21.12 13.80
C GLY A 207 -0.15 21.42 14.05
N LYS A 208 -0.56 22.69 13.90
CA LYS A 208 -1.97 23.11 13.96
C LYS A 208 -2.78 22.52 12.81
N LEU A 209 -2.27 22.56 11.58
CA LEU A 209 -2.92 21.93 10.42
C LEU A 209 -3.15 20.43 10.66
N ARG A 210 -2.14 19.72 11.17
CA ARG A 210 -2.26 18.30 11.52
C ARG A 210 -3.33 18.06 12.60
N GLN A 211 -3.40 18.94 13.60
CA GLN A 211 -4.46 18.89 14.63
C GLN A 211 -5.86 19.12 14.03
N GLU A 212 -6.01 20.10 13.13
CA GLU A 212 -7.27 20.38 12.44
C GLU A 212 -7.74 19.18 11.59
N GLN A 213 -6.81 18.34 11.15
CA GLN A 213 -7.07 17.08 10.45
C GLN A 213 -7.32 15.89 11.40
N GLY A 214 -7.27 16.09 12.72
CA GLY A 214 -7.60 15.08 13.71
C GLY A 214 -6.40 14.41 14.39
N MET A 215 -5.15 14.77 14.02
CA MET A 215 -3.95 14.19 14.62
C MET A 215 -3.18 15.20 15.49
N VAL A 216 -3.43 15.13 16.80
CA VAL A 216 -2.81 16.04 17.78
C VAL A 216 -1.31 15.76 17.94
N MET A 217 -0.95 14.48 18.05
CA MET A 217 0.43 14.08 18.30
C MET A 217 1.28 14.15 17.02
N PRO A 218 2.58 14.48 17.10
CA PRO A 218 3.47 14.38 15.95
C PRO A 218 3.51 12.95 15.38
N TRP A 219 3.42 12.84 14.06
CA TRP A 219 3.47 11.55 13.35
C TRP A 219 4.72 10.74 13.64
N VAL A 220 5.86 11.40 13.90
CA VAL A 220 7.10 10.74 14.28
C VAL A 220 7.01 9.93 15.60
N GLN A 221 5.97 10.14 16.40
CA GLN A 221 5.69 9.32 17.58
C GLN A 221 4.90 8.05 17.24
N SER A 222 4.19 8.03 16.11
CA SER A 222 3.38 6.89 15.66
C SER A 222 4.19 5.83 14.90
N PHE A 223 5.39 6.18 14.43
CA PHE A 223 6.19 5.30 13.57
C PHE A 223 7.60 5.13 14.12
N ASP A 224 8.11 3.91 14.06
CA ASP A 224 9.51 3.60 14.43
C ASP A 224 10.49 4.05 13.35
N ARG A 225 10.10 3.92 12.09
CA ARG A 225 10.88 4.34 10.92
C ARG A 225 10.00 5.07 9.92
N ILE A 226 10.60 6.01 9.19
CA ILE A 226 10.00 6.72 8.06
C ILE A 226 11.04 6.73 6.94
N TYR A 227 10.71 6.12 5.81
CA TYR A 227 11.57 6.11 4.63
C TYR A 227 11.27 7.34 3.78
N LEU A 228 12.31 8.00 3.29
CA LEU A 228 12.25 9.14 2.40
C LEU A 228 13.01 8.79 1.12
N GLU A 229 12.29 8.37 0.09
CA GLU A 229 12.87 8.12 -1.23
C GLU A 229 12.99 9.42 -2.01
N ILE A 230 14.19 9.67 -2.53
CA ILE A 230 14.45 10.77 -3.46
C ILE A 230 14.59 10.20 -4.86
N CYS A 231 13.73 10.62 -5.79
CA CYS A 231 13.71 10.11 -7.17
C CYS A 231 13.63 11.25 -8.20
N ASP A 232 13.76 10.88 -9.47
CA ASP A 232 13.60 11.78 -10.62
C ASP A 232 12.70 11.17 -11.69
N ARG A 233 11.39 11.20 -11.46
CA ARG A 233 10.43 10.55 -12.37
C ARG A 233 10.14 11.38 -13.61
N GLN A 234 10.53 12.64 -13.59
CA GLN A 234 10.39 13.53 -14.74
C GLN A 234 11.66 13.60 -15.59
N ASP A 235 12.68 12.78 -15.28
CA ASP A 235 13.98 12.73 -15.98
C ASP A 235 14.59 14.14 -16.16
N VAL A 236 14.57 14.92 -15.06
CA VAL A 236 15.09 16.28 -15.01
C VAL A 236 16.62 16.28 -15.08
N PHE A 237 17.27 15.26 -14.51
CA PHE A 237 18.73 15.19 -14.39
C PHE A 237 19.31 14.18 -15.39
N GLU A 238 19.98 14.67 -16.42
CA GLU A 238 20.56 13.78 -17.45
C GLU A 238 21.81 13.02 -16.97
N GLN A 239 22.59 13.60 -16.06
CA GLN A 239 23.89 13.08 -15.61
C GLN A 239 23.80 12.46 -14.21
N ASP A 240 24.40 11.28 -14.03
CA ASP A 240 24.48 10.55 -12.75
C ASP A 240 25.07 11.38 -11.60
N ARG A 241 26.02 12.26 -11.93
CA ARG A 241 26.57 13.23 -10.97
C ARG A 241 25.50 14.17 -10.43
N LEU A 242 24.68 14.74 -11.32
CA LEU A 242 23.60 15.66 -10.94
C LEU A 242 22.52 14.95 -10.13
N LYS A 243 22.19 13.70 -10.47
CA LYS A 243 21.29 12.83 -9.69
C LYS A 243 21.79 12.68 -8.25
N SER A 244 23.05 12.29 -8.07
CA SER A 244 23.66 12.15 -6.73
C SER A 244 23.74 13.48 -5.98
N GLU A 245 24.08 14.58 -6.65
CA GLU A 245 24.14 15.91 -6.07
C GLU A 245 22.76 16.38 -5.59
N TYR A 246 21.69 16.07 -6.33
CA TYR A 246 20.31 16.37 -5.93
C TYR A 246 19.88 15.57 -4.70
N VAL A 247 20.13 14.26 -4.67
CA VAL A 247 19.86 13.42 -3.47
C VAL A 247 20.56 14.01 -2.24
N ASN A 248 21.83 14.37 -2.39
CA ASN A 248 22.62 15.00 -1.32
C ASN A 248 22.10 16.39 -0.92
N LEU A 249 21.56 17.16 -1.86
CA LEU A 249 20.92 18.45 -1.58
C LEU A 249 19.65 18.25 -0.74
N VAL A 250 18.76 17.32 -1.13
CA VAL A 250 17.53 17.03 -0.38
C VAL A 250 17.84 16.58 1.05
N ILE A 251 18.79 15.66 1.23
CA ILE A 251 19.23 15.20 2.57
C ILE A 251 19.76 16.38 3.40
N ARG A 252 20.56 17.27 2.80
CA ARG A 252 21.10 18.46 3.47
C ARG A 252 20.01 19.42 3.89
N THR A 253 19.04 19.71 3.01
CA THR A 253 17.90 20.58 3.29
C THR A 253 17.05 20.03 4.43
N ILE A 254 16.72 18.74 4.39
CA ILE A 254 16.00 18.06 5.48
C ILE A 254 16.78 18.17 6.79
N SER A 255 18.11 18.02 6.74
CA SER A 255 18.98 18.12 7.92
C SER A 255 19.04 19.52 8.54
N GLN A 256 18.66 20.57 7.79
CA GLN A 256 18.61 21.96 8.28
C GLN A 256 17.32 22.26 9.05
N SER A 257 16.30 21.41 8.96
CA SER A 257 15.06 21.59 9.71
C SER A 257 15.30 21.64 11.23
N PRO A 258 14.64 22.55 11.96
CA PRO A 258 14.77 22.62 13.43
C PRO A 258 14.33 21.32 14.12
N TYR A 259 13.50 20.51 13.47
CA TYR A 259 12.99 19.24 14.00
C TYR A 259 13.93 18.06 13.75
N TYR A 260 14.88 18.18 12.80
CA TYR A 260 15.69 17.06 12.32
C TYR A 260 16.44 16.33 13.44
N ARG A 261 17.07 17.06 14.36
CA ARG A 261 17.85 16.46 15.46
C ARG A 261 17.05 15.49 16.32
N GLN A 262 15.76 15.73 16.48
CA GLN A 262 14.86 14.92 17.32
C GLN A 262 14.37 13.66 16.59
N ILE A 263 14.33 13.70 15.25
CA ILE A 263 13.73 12.65 14.43
C ILE A 263 14.75 11.87 13.60
N LYS A 264 16.02 12.31 13.54
CA LYS A 264 17.06 11.73 12.68
C LYS A 264 17.22 10.22 12.83
N SER A 265 16.99 9.65 14.01
CA SER A 265 17.13 8.21 14.26
C SER A 265 15.96 7.38 13.70
N LYS A 266 14.89 8.04 13.26
CA LYS A 266 13.71 7.42 12.65
C LYS A 266 13.68 7.60 11.13
N LEU A 267 14.45 8.53 10.57
CA LEU A 267 14.47 8.79 9.14
C LEU A 267 15.47 7.86 8.45
N ILE A 268 15.02 7.21 7.38
CA ILE A 268 15.85 6.41 6.48
C ILE A 268 15.79 7.06 5.10
N PHE A 269 16.93 7.53 4.60
CA PHE A 269 17.02 8.11 3.27
C PHE A 269 17.24 7.02 2.23
N VAL A 270 16.45 7.02 1.18
CA VAL A 270 16.54 6.04 0.09
C VAL A 270 16.81 6.81 -1.21
N ASP A 271 17.84 6.39 -1.92
CA ASP A 271 18.11 6.88 -3.27
C ASP A 271 17.29 6.08 -4.27
N GLY A 272 16.32 6.72 -4.94
CA GLY A 272 15.49 6.13 -5.99
C GLY A 272 15.85 6.63 -7.39
N MET A 273 17.04 7.20 -7.57
CA MET A 273 17.55 7.65 -8.86
C MET A 273 17.96 6.47 -9.73
N GLN A 274 17.67 6.55 -11.04
CA GLN A 274 18.16 5.58 -12.02
C GLN A 274 19.49 6.05 -12.59
N TYR A 275 20.57 5.32 -12.35
CA TYR A 275 21.92 5.65 -12.79
C TYR A 275 22.25 4.98 -14.12
N ARG A 276 22.88 5.71 -15.05
CA ARG A 276 23.25 5.21 -16.39
C ARG A 276 24.61 4.54 -16.42
N ASP A 277 25.60 5.13 -15.74
CA ASP A 277 26.98 4.64 -15.68
C ASP A 277 27.16 3.63 -14.54
N GLY A 278 26.09 3.35 -13.79
CA GLY A 278 26.06 2.33 -12.73
C GLY A 278 26.90 2.69 -11.50
N ALA A 279 27.23 3.98 -11.30
CA ALA A 279 27.94 4.45 -10.11
C ALA A 279 27.08 5.44 -9.31
N MET A 280 26.73 5.05 -8.09
CA MET A 280 25.97 5.90 -7.16
C MET A 280 26.90 6.51 -6.11
N LEU A 281 26.91 7.84 -6.02
CA LEU A 281 27.73 8.62 -5.07
C LEU A 281 26.89 9.45 -4.09
N SER A 282 25.62 9.07 -3.91
CA SER A 282 24.76 9.72 -2.93
C SER A 282 25.07 9.27 -1.50
N ARG A 283 24.65 10.09 -0.54
CA ARG A 283 24.80 9.83 0.90
C ARG A 283 23.58 9.13 1.50
N ALA A 284 22.63 8.68 0.69
CA ALA A 284 21.43 7.99 1.16
C ALA A 284 21.79 6.69 1.92
N ASP A 285 20.93 6.25 2.84
CA ASP A 285 21.15 5.06 3.65
C ASP A 285 21.00 3.77 2.86
N TYR A 286 20.15 3.78 1.81
CA TYR A 286 19.93 2.68 0.87
C TYR A 286 19.71 3.20 -0.55
N HIS A 287 19.76 2.29 -1.53
CA HIS A 287 19.30 2.51 -2.90
C HIS A 287 18.08 1.63 -3.19
N THR A 288 17.28 2.03 -4.19
CA THR A 288 16.11 1.25 -4.59
C THR A 288 15.92 1.15 -6.10
N SER A 289 15.46 -0.03 -6.54
CA SER A 289 15.24 -0.36 -7.94
C SER A 289 13.91 -1.10 -8.14
N ASP A 290 13.43 -1.13 -9.38
CA ASP A 290 12.24 -1.88 -9.77
C ASP A 290 12.62 -3.32 -10.17
N LEU A 291 11.86 -4.30 -9.70
CA LEU A 291 11.98 -5.70 -10.11
C LEU A 291 10.81 -6.02 -11.03
N GLU A 292 11.04 -5.93 -12.34
CA GLU A 292 10.03 -6.15 -13.37
C GLU A 292 10.32 -7.45 -14.13
N GLY A 293 9.33 -8.32 -14.21
CA GLY A 293 9.41 -9.59 -14.94
C GLY A 293 8.19 -9.84 -15.80
N VAL A 294 8.33 -10.77 -16.74
CA VAL A 294 7.23 -11.27 -17.57
C VAL A 294 7.17 -12.78 -17.42
N VAL A 295 5.97 -13.32 -17.18
CA VAL A 295 5.79 -14.78 -17.11
C VAL A 295 6.13 -15.40 -18.47
N ASN A 296 7.19 -16.21 -18.50
CA ASN A 296 7.66 -16.89 -19.70
C ASN A 296 7.38 -18.41 -19.65
N ASP A 297 7.69 -19.13 -20.73
CA ASP A 297 7.45 -20.58 -20.83
C ASP A 297 8.28 -21.40 -19.83
N ASN A 298 9.44 -20.91 -19.41
CA ASN A 298 10.31 -21.59 -18.47
C ASN A 298 10.13 -21.04 -17.05
N ARG A 299 9.00 -21.38 -16.43
CA ARG A 299 8.63 -20.98 -15.06
C ARG A 299 9.69 -21.32 -14.01
N LEU A 300 10.49 -22.37 -14.24
CA LEU A 300 11.58 -22.77 -13.33
C LEU A 300 12.76 -21.80 -13.37
N ALA A 301 13.01 -21.14 -14.50
CA ALA A 301 14.11 -20.20 -14.65
C ALA A 301 13.68 -18.73 -14.47
N LEU A 302 12.37 -18.45 -14.38
CA LEU A 302 11.80 -17.10 -14.30
C LEU A 302 12.52 -16.23 -13.26
N SER A 303 12.49 -16.63 -11.99
CA SER A 303 13.06 -15.82 -10.90
C SER A 303 14.58 -15.68 -11.01
N GLU A 304 15.29 -16.71 -11.49
CA GLU A 304 16.75 -16.63 -11.68
C GLU A 304 17.11 -15.58 -12.74
N LEU A 305 16.45 -15.62 -13.89
CA LEU A 305 16.70 -14.71 -15.01
C LEU A 305 16.27 -13.28 -14.67
N THR A 306 15.05 -13.11 -14.15
CA THR A 306 14.52 -11.80 -13.79
C THR A 306 15.32 -11.14 -12.68
N VAL A 307 15.75 -11.90 -11.67
CA VAL A 307 16.62 -11.35 -10.62
C VAL A 307 18.00 -11.02 -11.18
N GLN A 308 18.57 -11.83 -12.08
CA GLN A 308 19.86 -11.49 -12.70
C GLN A 308 19.79 -10.15 -13.44
N ASP A 309 18.76 -9.94 -14.27
CA ASP A 309 18.55 -8.69 -14.99
C ASP A 309 18.35 -7.49 -14.04
N TYR A 310 17.69 -7.73 -12.91
CA TYR A 310 17.53 -6.74 -11.84
C TYR A 310 18.86 -6.39 -11.15
N LEU A 311 19.66 -7.39 -10.79
CA LEU A 311 20.95 -7.19 -10.13
C LEU A 311 21.93 -6.43 -11.03
N ASP A 312 21.87 -6.65 -12.34
CA ASP A 312 22.71 -5.96 -13.32
C ASP A 312 22.34 -4.46 -13.46
N GLN A 313 21.15 -4.05 -13.01
CA GLN A 313 20.72 -2.64 -12.98
C GLN A 313 21.12 -1.90 -11.71
N ILE A 314 21.51 -2.62 -10.65
CA ILE A 314 21.84 -1.99 -9.36
C ILE A 314 23.15 -1.20 -9.49
N PRO A 315 23.14 0.11 -9.19
CA PRO A 315 24.36 0.90 -9.24
C PRO A 315 25.32 0.51 -8.11
N ARG A 316 26.60 0.50 -8.43
CA ARG A 316 27.68 0.23 -7.49
C ARG A 316 27.98 1.48 -6.68
N ASN A 317 28.16 1.32 -5.37
CA ASN A 317 28.74 2.34 -4.51
C ASN A 317 30.10 1.85 -4.00
N PRO A 318 31.23 2.47 -4.43
CA PRO A 318 32.55 2.01 -4.02
C PRO A 318 32.84 2.20 -2.52
N GLU A 319 32.08 3.07 -1.84
CA GLU A 319 32.24 3.34 -0.41
C GLU A 319 31.39 2.42 0.48
N LYS A 320 30.48 1.62 -0.09
CA LYS A 320 29.52 0.80 0.66
C LYS A 320 29.46 -0.64 0.14
N PRO A 321 30.00 -1.63 0.89
CA PRO A 321 29.87 -3.03 0.51
C PRO A 321 28.42 -3.53 0.63
N VAL A 322 27.99 -4.38 -0.30
CA VAL A 322 26.60 -4.88 -0.43
C VAL A 322 26.08 -5.56 0.84
N ALA A 323 26.94 -6.25 1.60
CA ALA A 323 26.53 -6.96 2.82
C ALA A 323 25.94 -6.04 3.91
N ASP A 324 26.38 -4.78 3.96
CA ASP A 324 25.89 -3.76 4.91
C ASP A 324 24.94 -2.75 4.23
N PHE A 325 24.72 -2.90 2.93
CA PHE A 325 23.94 -2.00 2.08
C PHE A 325 23.09 -2.83 1.08
N PRO A 326 22.09 -3.57 1.57
CA PRO A 326 21.19 -4.30 0.69
C PRO A 326 20.34 -3.34 -0.14
N GLU A 327 20.04 -3.75 -1.36
CA GLU A 327 19.12 -3.05 -2.26
C GLU A 327 17.68 -3.17 -1.74
N LEU A 328 16.86 -2.14 -1.95
CA LEU A 328 15.43 -2.20 -1.66
C LEU A 328 14.64 -2.33 -2.98
N ILE A 329 13.72 -3.28 -3.07
CA ILE A 329 12.82 -3.39 -4.22
C ILE A 329 11.63 -2.45 -3.97
N ARG A 330 11.59 -1.29 -4.65
CA ARG A 330 10.48 -0.31 -4.48
C ARG A 330 9.19 -0.74 -5.16
N ALA A 331 9.28 -1.56 -6.19
CA ALA A 331 8.14 -2.13 -6.89
C ALA A 331 8.55 -3.47 -7.50
N LEU A 332 7.82 -4.53 -7.15
CA LEU A 332 7.84 -5.79 -7.85
C LEU A 332 6.60 -5.89 -8.72
N ARG A 333 6.81 -6.10 -10.01
CA ARG A 333 5.76 -6.33 -11.02
C ARG A 333 6.07 -7.58 -11.80
N LEU A 334 5.04 -8.38 -12.01
CA LEU A 334 5.12 -9.56 -12.84
C LEU A 334 3.96 -9.53 -13.83
N ASP A 335 4.28 -9.31 -15.09
CA ASP A 335 3.27 -9.16 -16.14
C ASP A 335 2.58 -10.50 -16.43
N ASP A 336 1.25 -10.44 -16.38
CA ASP A 336 0.37 -11.55 -16.72
C ASP A 336 0.27 -11.72 -18.24
N SER A 337 0.07 -12.96 -18.70
CA SER A 337 -0.13 -13.22 -20.13
C SER A 337 -1.31 -14.15 -20.36
N ALA A 338 -2.05 -13.92 -21.46
CA ALA A 338 -3.19 -14.76 -21.83
C ALA A 338 -2.79 -16.22 -22.14
N ILE A 339 -1.54 -16.43 -22.60
CA ILE A 339 -1.02 -17.75 -22.96
C ILE A 339 -0.56 -18.50 -21.71
N ARG A 340 0.05 -17.81 -20.76
CA ARG A 340 0.53 -18.34 -19.49
C ARG A 340 0.09 -17.41 -18.36
N PRO A 341 -1.07 -17.67 -17.75
CA PRO A 341 -1.53 -16.89 -16.62
C PRO A 341 -0.55 -16.97 -15.46
N LEU A 342 -0.35 -15.83 -14.80
CA LEU A 342 0.35 -15.70 -13.53
C LEU A 342 -0.34 -16.59 -12.49
N ARG A 343 0.44 -17.33 -11.70
CA ARG A 343 -0.01 -18.09 -10.53
C ARG A 343 0.63 -17.50 -9.27
N LEU A 344 0.04 -17.79 -8.12
CA LEU A 344 0.55 -17.34 -6.83
C LEU A 344 2.02 -17.75 -6.61
N ALA A 345 2.39 -18.98 -6.98
CA ALA A 345 3.74 -19.46 -6.79
C ALA A 345 4.79 -18.59 -7.49
N GLU A 346 4.58 -18.12 -8.73
CA GLU A 346 5.59 -17.30 -9.41
C GLU A 346 5.77 -15.93 -8.75
N LEU A 347 4.69 -15.29 -8.33
CA LEU A 347 4.75 -14.00 -7.64
C LEU A 347 5.50 -14.11 -6.30
N VAL A 348 5.14 -15.11 -5.49
CA VAL A 348 5.77 -15.34 -4.18
C VAL A 348 7.23 -15.76 -4.34
N ASP A 349 7.52 -16.61 -5.32
CA ASP A 349 8.87 -17.08 -5.58
C ASP A 349 9.80 -15.94 -5.99
N LEU A 350 9.38 -15.13 -6.97
CA LEU A 350 10.14 -13.95 -7.40
C LEU A 350 10.35 -12.97 -6.24
N ALA A 351 9.32 -12.73 -5.43
CA ALA A 351 9.37 -11.81 -4.29
C ALA A 351 10.34 -12.25 -3.20
N LEU A 352 10.58 -13.55 -3.02
CA LEU A 352 11.44 -14.11 -1.98
C LEU A 352 12.82 -14.54 -2.50
N TYR A 353 13.02 -14.58 -3.83
CA TYR A 353 14.19 -15.20 -4.46
C TYR A 353 15.52 -14.59 -4.01
N ASP A 354 15.59 -13.27 -3.90
CA ASP A 354 16.81 -12.52 -3.53
C ASP A 354 16.78 -11.91 -2.13
N ILE A 355 15.66 -12.02 -1.41
CA ILE A 355 15.53 -11.44 -0.08
C ILE A 355 16.52 -12.08 0.90
N GLY A 356 17.29 -11.23 1.58
CA GLY A 356 18.34 -11.63 2.51
C GLY A 356 19.65 -12.03 1.84
N LYS A 357 19.76 -11.89 0.51
CA LYS A 357 21.01 -12.02 -0.26
C LYS A 357 21.54 -10.64 -0.61
N GLN A 358 21.06 -10.05 -1.72
CA GLN A 358 21.41 -8.68 -2.12
C GLN A 358 20.27 -7.71 -1.83
N SER A 359 19.02 -8.20 -1.76
CA SER A 359 17.83 -7.40 -1.47
C SER A 359 17.40 -7.51 0.00
N GLY A 360 17.01 -6.39 0.60
CA GLY A 360 16.61 -6.31 2.01
C GLY A 360 15.11 -6.14 2.25
N LEU A 361 14.37 -5.65 1.25
CA LEU A 361 12.94 -5.33 1.35
C LEU A 361 12.29 -5.43 -0.03
N VAL A 362 11.02 -5.84 -0.07
CA VAL A 362 10.22 -5.85 -1.29
C VAL A 362 8.85 -5.21 -1.10
N ASN A 363 8.51 -4.28 -1.98
CA ASN A 363 7.15 -3.77 -2.13
C ASN A 363 6.51 -4.41 -3.37
N LEU A 364 5.35 -5.04 -3.20
CA LEU A 364 4.58 -5.59 -4.32
C LEU A 364 3.67 -4.53 -4.89
N ASP A 365 3.78 -4.21 -6.18
CA ASP A 365 2.92 -3.22 -6.78
C ASP A 365 1.50 -3.76 -6.97
N ARG A 366 0.50 -2.97 -6.57
CA ARG A 366 -0.90 -3.40 -6.63
C ARG A 366 -1.37 -3.35 -8.10
N PRO A 367 -1.97 -4.43 -8.64
CA PRO A 367 -2.49 -4.40 -10.00
C PRO A 367 -3.61 -3.36 -10.15
N GLN A 368 -3.78 -2.81 -11.36
CA GLN A 368 -4.84 -1.85 -11.67
C GLN A 368 -6.23 -2.46 -11.47
N GLU A 369 -7.22 -1.61 -11.17
CA GLU A 369 -8.61 -2.05 -10.99
C GLU A 369 -9.19 -2.67 -12.27
N GLY A 370 -9.80 -3.85 -12.16
CA GLY A 370 -10.49 -4.51 -13.27
C GLY A 370 -10.24 -6.02 -13.39
N ASP A 371 -9.14 -6.53 -12.83
CA ASP A 371 -8.84 -7.97 -12.84
C ASP A 371 -8.93 -8.57 -11.43
N GLY A 372 -10.10 -9.12 -11.09
CA GLY A 372 -10.34 -9.74 -9.79
C GLY A 372 -9.44 -10.95 -9.51
N ARG A 373 -8.97 -11.65 -10.55
CA ARG A 373 -8.06 -12.80 -10.40
C ARG A 373 -6.68 -12.32 -9.99
N LEU A 374 -6.12 -11.34 -10.71
CA LEU A 374 -4.82 -10.77 -10.37
C LEU A 374 -4.83 -10.08 -9.01
N LEU A 375 -5.93 -9.39 -8.66
CA LEU A 375 -6.07 -8.80 -7.34
C LEU A 375 -6.03 -9.85 -6.23
N THR A 376 -6.68 -11.01 -6.43
CA THR A 376 -6.66 -12.12 -5.46
C THR A 376 -5.25 -12.70 -5.30
N ILE A 377 -4.56 -12.95 -6.42
CA ILE A 377 -3.18 -13.43 -6.42
C ILE A 377 -2.26 -12.44 -5.70
N TRP A 378 -2.39 -11.14 -6.00
CA TRP A 378 -1.61 -10.09 -5.35
C TRP A 378 -1.88 -10.01 -3.85
N GLN A 379 -3.15 -10.04 -3.43
CA GLN A 379 -3.52 -10.00 -2.00
C GLN A 379 -2.93 -11.19 -1.24
N ALA A 380 -3.04 -12.40 -1.79
CA ALA A 380 -2.47 -13.60 -1.20
C ALA A 380 -0.93 -13.53 -1.17
N GLY A 381 -0.30 -13.11 -2.27
CA GLY A 381 1.15 -12.95 -2.38
C GLY A 381 1.69 -11.95 -1.38
N ALA A 382 1.07 -10.77 -1.27
CA ALA A 382 1.44 -9.76 -0.30
C ALA A 382 1.31 -10.26 1.14
N ALA A 383 0.22 -10.98 1.48
CA ALA A 383 0.02 -11.54 2.81
C ALA A 383 1.00 -12.68 3.15
N VAL A 384 1.43 -13.48 2.16
CA VAL A 384 2.46 -14.50 2.34
C VAL A 384 3.82 -13.85 2.55
N VAL A 385 4.21 -12.91 1.69
CA VAL A 385 5.52 -12.24 1.71
C VAL A 385 5.68 -11.41 2.99
N SER A 386 4.65 -10.66 3.40
CA SER A 386 4.70 -9.83 4.63
C SER A 386 4.96 -10.66 5.90
N ARG A 387 4.41 -11.87 5.98
CA ARG A 387 4.60 -12.80 7.10
C ARG A 387 5.91 -13.58 7.01
N ALA A 388 6.46 -13.72 5.81
CA ALA A 388 7.72 -14.40 5.57
C ALA A 388 8.90 -13.50 5.95
N VAL A 389 8.97 -12.29 5.40
CA VAL A 389 10.14 -11.40 5.52
C VAL A 389 10.10 -10.58 6.82
N LEU A 390 9.96 -11.27 7.95
CA LEU A 390 9.96 -10.64 9.28
C LEU A 390 11.35 -10.65 9.93
N SER A 391 12.29 -11.45 9.42
CA SER A 391 13.55 -11.75 10.10
C SER A 391 14.64 -12.22 9.13
N ALA A 392 15.82 -12.54 9.67
CA ALA A 392 16.95 -12.99 8.88
C ALA A 392 16.64 -14.28 8.09
N PRO A 393 17.18 -14.43 6.87
CA PRO A 393 17.01 -15.64 6.08
C PRO A 393 17.64 -16.84 6.79
N LEU A 394 16.97 -17.99 6.70
CA LEU A 394 17.49 -19.27 7.17
C LEU A 394 18.29 -19.96 6.07
N GLN A 395 19.31 -20.72 6.47
CA GLN A 395 20.01 -21.59 5.54
C GLN A 395 19.14 -22.81 5.23
N ILE A 396 18.89 -23.01 3.93
CA ILE A 396 18.08 -24.13 3.43
C ILE A 396 18.94 -24.94 2.47
N ARG A 397 18.89 -26.27 2.63
CA ARG A 397 19.59 -27.22 1.77
C ARG A 397 18.58 -28.16 1.11
N PRO A 398 18.41 -28.11 -0.22
CA PRO A 398 17.58 -29.07 -0.93
C PRO A 398 18.25 -30.45 -0.93
N VAL A 399 17.50 -31.48 -0.55
CA VAL A 399 17.96 -32.88 -0.58
C VAL A 399 17.05 -33.68 -1.49
N LEU A 400 17.63 -34.39 -2.46
CA LEU A 400 16.92 -35.28 -3.37
C LEU A 400 16.43 -36.55 -2.65
N PRO A 401 15.46 -37.29 -3.23
CA PRO A 401 14.94 -38.52 -2.61
C PRO A 401 15.99 -39.61 -2.35
N ASP A 402 17.10 -39.58 -3.09
CA ASP A 402 18.24 -40.48 -2.91
C ASP A 402 19.23 -40.02 -1.81
N GLY A 403 18.93 -38.90 -1.14
CA GLY A 403 19.74 -38.33 -0.06
C GLY A 403 20.87 -37.43 -0.54
N THR A 404 21.00 -37.19 -1.84
CA THR A 404 22.02 -36.29 -2.37
C THR A 404 21.60 -34.83 -2.24
N GLU A 405 22.50 -33.95 -1.80
CA GLU A 405 22.25 -32.51 -1.80
C GLU A 405 22.24 -32.02 -3.26
N THR A 406 21.22 -31.24 -3.61
CA THR A 406 21.19 -30.53 -4.89
C THR A 406 21.17 -29.03 -4.62
N ALA A 407 22.04 -28.30 -5.31
CA ALA A 407 22.06 -26.85 -5.31
C ALA A 407 21.30 -26.26 -6.51
N ASP A 408 20.56 -27.09 -7.27
CA ASP A 408 19.89 -26.63 -8.49
C ASP A 408 18.86 -25.55 -8.15
N PRO A 409 19.10 -24.28 -8.54
CA PRO A 409 18.14 -23.21 -8.29
C PRO A 409 16.83 -23.47 -9.03
N ARG A 410 16.81 -24.30 -10.08
CA ARG A 410 15.64 -24.59 -10.94
C ARG A 410 14.77 -25.74 -10.45
N ALA A 411 14.88 -26.09 -9.17
CA ALA A 411 13.98 -27.08 -8.57
C ALA A 411 12.50 -26.67 -8.75
N ALA A 412 11.68 -27.66 -9.10
CA ALA A 412 10.22 -27.50 -9.27
C ALA A 412 9.52 -27.00 -8.00
N VAL A 413 10.01 -27.43 -6.84
CA VAL A 413 9.54 -26.98 -5.53
C VAL A 413 10.68 -26.22 -4.87
N ARG A 414 10.41 -24.98 -4.44
CA ARG A 414 11.37 -24.16 -3.71
C ARG A 414 10.88 -23.92 -2.30
N LEU A 415 11.83 -23.73 -1.39
CA LEU A 415 11.59 -23.45 0.02
C LEU A 415 12.37 -22.19 0.39
N TYR A 416 11.67 -21.26 1.03
CA TYR A 416 12.22 -20.06 1.63
C TYR A 416 11.95 -20.11 3.12
N GLY A 417 12.86 -19.56 3.92
CA GLY A 417 12.78 -19.63 5.36
C GLY A 417 13.37 -18.39 5.98
N PHE A 418 12.68 -17.88 6.99
CA PHE A 418 13.07 -16.68 7.73
C PHE A 418 12.85 -16.94 9.21
N GLY A 419 13.79 -16.51 10.04
CA GLY A 419 13.73 -16.75 11.47
C GLY A 419 14.43 -15.66 12.26
N GLY A 420 13.81 -15.25 13.35
CA GLY A 420 14.32 -14.22 14.24
C GLY A 420 13.55 -14.18 15.55
N GLY A 421 14.29 -14.11 16.66
CA GLY A 421 13.70 -14.16 17.99
C GLY A 421 12.90 -15.44 18.21
N GLN A 422 11.58 -15.29 18.36
CA GLN A 422 10.63 -16.36 18.69
C GLN A 422 9.79 -16.83 17.48
N GLN A 423 10.05 -16.32 16.27
CA GLN A 423 9.23 -16.64 15.11
C GLN A 423 10.07 -17.27 14.00
N VAL A 424 9.52 -18.33 13.41
CA VAL A 424 10.04 -18.98 12.20
C VAL A 424 8.93 -19.05 11.18
N THR A 425 9.21 -18.57 9.98
CA THR A 425 8.30 -18.65 8.84
C THR A 425 8.99 -19.42 7.70
N LEU A 426 8.28 -20.39 7.12
CA LEU A 426 8.72 -21.12 5.93
C LEU A 426 7.69 -20.96 4.82
N VAL A 427 8.14 -20.78 3.59
CA VAL A 427 7.29 -20.64 2.41
C VAL A 427 7.72 -21.66 1.38
N LEU A 428 6.80 -22.51 0.96
CA LEU A 428 7.02 -23.47 -0.12
C LEU A 428 6.24 -23.03 -1.35
N THR A 429 6.91 -22.99 -2.50
CA THR A 429 6.31 -22.69 -3.80
C THR A 429 6.42 -23.92 -4.70
N ASN A 430 5.39 -24.20 -5.51
CA ASN A 430 5.46 -25.23 -6.55
C ASN A 430 5.31 -24.60 -7.93
N LEU A 431 6.42 -24.48 -8.65
CA LEU A 431 6.49 -23.87 -9.98
C LEU A 431 6.18 -24.86 -11.11
N SER A 432 6.04 -26.15 -10.80
CA SER A 432 5.72 -27.18 -11.80
C SER A 432 4.23 -27.26 -12.12
N ASP A 433 3.93 -27.98 -13.20
CA ASP A 433 2.56 -28.27 -13.61
C ASP A 433 2.00 -29.56 -12.97
N GLN A 434 2.71 -30.13 -11.99
CA GLN A 434 2.32 -31.35 -11.30
C GLN A 434 2.26 -31.14 -9.79
N ALA A 435 1.38 -31.87 -9.12
CA ALA A 435 1.34 -31.85 -7.67
C ALA A 435 2.64 -32.47 -7.12
N ALA A 436 3.19 -31.84 -6.08
CA ALA A 436 4.39 -32.30 -5.42
C ALA A 436 4.10 -32.66 -3.97
N THR A 437 4.87 -33.60 -3.43
CA THR A 437 4.85 -33.89 -1.99
C THR A 437 6.27 -33.81 -1.48
N CYS A 438 6.48 -32.97 -0.47
CA CYS A 438 7.76 -32.82 0.20
C CYS A 438 7.65 -33.18 1.67
N GLN A 439 8.81 -33.43 2.28
CA GLN A 439 8.94 -33.60 3.72
C GLN A 439 10.02 -32.64 4.20
N LEU A 440 9.71 -31.86 5.22
CA LEU A 440 10.68 -30.98 5.84
C LEU A 440 11.46 -31.75 6.89
N ILE A 441 12.78 -31.71 6.78
CA ILE A 441 13.71 -32.19 7.79
C ILE A 441 14.44 -30.95 8.29
N SER A 442 14.25 -30.64 9.57
CA SER A 442 14.80 -29.44 10.19
C SER A 442 15.26 -29.75 11.61
N GLU A 443 16.30 -29.05 12.06
CA GLU A 443 16.69 -28.99 13.47
C GLU A 443 15.66 -28.21 14.31
N ILE A 444 14.83 -27.39 13.65
CA ILE A 444 13.75 -26.65 14.28
C ILE A 444 12.54 -27.59 14.40
N ASP A 445 12.05 -27.76 15.64
CA ASP A 445 10.77 -28.45 15.84
C ASP A 445 9.61 -27.57 15.33
N LEU A 446 9.04 -27.98 14.19
CA LEU A 446 7.90 -27.38 13.51
C LEU A 446 6.55 -27.95 14.00
N ALA A 447 6.54 -28.84 15.00
CA ALA A 447 5.31 -29.33 15.59
C ALA A 447 4.46 -28.16 16.14
N GLY A 448 3.19 -28.13 15.78
CA GLY A 448 2.26 -27.06 16.15
C GLY A 448 2.30 -25.83 15.24
N ALA A 449 3.23 -25.74 14.28
CA ALA A 449 3.26 -24.64 13.30
C ALA A 449 1.92 -24.55 12.55
N ALA A 450 1.41 -23.32 12.40
CA ALA A 450 0.25 -23.05 11.57
C ALA A 450 0.64 -23.21 10.10
N MET A 451 -0.20 -23.91 9.34
CA MET A 451 -0.01 -24.18 7.92
C MET A 451 -1.21 -23.66 7.14
N ASP A 452 -0.96 -22.66 6.32
CA ASP A 452 -1.90 -22.06 5.39
C ASP A 452 -1.55 -22.58 3.99
N THR A 453 -2.52 -23.17 3.29
CA THR A 453 -2.33 -23.74 1.94
C THR A 453 -3.16 -22.97 0.93
N TYR A 454 -2.51 -22.53 -0.15
CA TYR A 454 -3.12 -21.72 -1.20
C TYR A 454 -3.02 -22.45 -2.55
N ASP A 455 -4.04 -22.26 -3.39
CA ASP A 455 -4.01 -22.69 -4.79
C ASP A 455 -3.28 -21.69 -5.70
N GLU A 456 -3.26 -21.97 -7.00
CA GLU A 456 -2.59 -21.14 -8.00
C GLU A 456 -3.26 -19.77 -8.22
N GLN A 457 -4.55 -19.63 -7.89
CA GLN A 457 -5.30 -18.37 -7.97
C GLN A 457 -5.21 -17.55 -6.68
N GLY A 458 -4.52 -18.05 -5.66
CA GLY A 458 -4.37 -17.39 -4.36
C GLY A 458 -5.54 -17.61 -3.40
N GLN A 459 -6.44 -18.55 -3.67
CA GLN A 459 -7.48 -18.91 -2.70
C GLN A 459 -6.90 -19.75 -1.58
N LEU A 460 -7.25 -19.41 -0.34
CA LEU A 460 -6.88 -20.20 0.83
C LEU A 460 -7.72 -21.47 0.88
N LEU A 461 -7.09 -22.62 0.65
CA LEU A 461 -7.73 -23.93 0.65
C LEU A 461 -7.92 -24.51 2.06
N GLY A 462 -7.02 -24.18 2.98
CA GLY A 462 -7.07 -24.75 4.31
C GLY A 462 -6.08 -24.14 5.29
N ARG A 463 -6.47 -24.21 6.57
CA ARG A 463 -5.67 -23.88 7.74
C ARG A 463 -5.60 -25.07 8.66
N GLN A 464 -4.40 -25.53 8.96
CA GLN A 464 -4.18 -26.62 9.89
C GLN A 464 -2.92 -26.41 10.72
N ARG A 465 -2.74 -27.20 11.78
CA ARG A 465 -1.48 -27.22 12.53
C ARG A 465 -0.72 -28.50 12.22
N LEU A 466 0.59 -28.39 12.02
CA LEU A 466 1.44 -29.55 11.85
C LEU A 466 1.42 -30.40 13.13
N ARG A 467 1.12 -31.70 12.99
CA ARG A 467 1.11 -32.63 14.13
C ARG A 467 2.52 -33.05 14.56
N ARG A 468 3.46 -33.06 13.61
CA ARG A 468 4.86 -33.44 13.78
C ARG A 468 5.70 -32.77 12.69
N SER A 469 6.97 -32.50 12.99
CA SER A 469 7.90 -31.76 12.12
C SER A 469 8.19 -32.43 10.78
N GLY A 470 8.26 -33.76 10.76
CA GLY A 470 8.43 -34.55 9.53
C GLY A 470 7.13 -34.91 8.81
N SER A 471 6.07 -34.11 8.92
CA SER A 471 4.83 -34.39 8.17
C SER A 471 5.05 -34.20 6.67
N LYS A 472 4.40 -35.05 5.86
CA LYS A 472 4.36 -34.85 4.40
C LYS A 472 3.46 -33.65 4.10
N ILE A 473 3.95 -32.75 3.26
CA ILE A 473 3.25 -31.56 2.81
C ILE A 473 2.99 -31.73 1.31
N SER A 474 1.72 -31.64 0.92
CA SER A 474 1.32 -31.69 -0.49
C SER A 474 1.15 -30.28 -1.02
N LEU A 475 1.73 -30.01 -2.18
CA LEU A 475 1.63 -28.74 -2.90
C LEU A 475 0.95 -28.96 -4.24
N LEU A 476 -0.08 -28.17 -4.51
CA LEU A 476 -0.73 -28.14 -5.82
C LEU A 476 0.17 -27.43 -6.85
N PRO A 477 0.02 -27.71 -8.15
CA PRO A 477 0.67 -26.93 -9.21
C PRO A 477 0.39 -25.44 -9.03
N GLY A 478 1.42 -24.58 -9.11
CA GLY A 478 1.28 -23.14 -8.94
C GLY A 478 0.88 -22.66 -7.54
N GLY A 479 0.70 -23.56 -6.58
CA GLY A 479 0.25 -23.27 -5.22
C GLY A 479 1.39 -22.92 -4.27
N VAL A 480 1.00 -22.41 -3.10
CA VAL A 480 1.93 -21.99 -2.05
C VAL A 480 1.49 -22.56 -0.70
N VAL A 481 2.46 -22.97 0.12
CA VAL A 481 2.24 -23.33 1.52
C VAL A 481 3.06 -22.39 2.40
N LEU A 482 2.38 -21.70 3.32
CA LEU A 482 2.98 -20.87 4.35
C LEU A 482 2.93 -21.62 5.67
N LEU A 483 4.09 -21.80 6.30
CA LEU A 483 4.22 -22.32 7.66
C LEU A 483 4.67 -21.19 8.58
N THR A 484 3.96 -20.98 9.68
CA THR A 484 4.34 -20.00 10.70
C THR A 484 4.36 -20.67 12.07
N LEU A 485 5.51 -20.57 12.73
CA LEU A 485 5.73 -21.02 14.09
C LEU A 485 6.05 -19.82 14.96
N SER A 486 5.26 -19.61 16.01
CA SER A 486 5.54 -18.66 17.08
C SER A 486 5.82 -19.45 18.35
N ARG A 487 7.03 -19.30 18.90
CA ARG A 487 7.41 -19.92 20.16
C ARG A 487 7.07 -18.97 21.32
N PRO A 488 6.52 -19.48 22.44
CA PRO A 488 6.39 -18.67 23.65
C PRO A 488 7.78 -18.37 24.25
N GLU A 489 7.95 -17.20 24.87
CA GLU A 489 9.21 -16.81 25.53
C GLU A 489 9.69 -17.92 26.48
N GLY A 490 10.95 -18.34 26.31
CA GLY A 490 11.65 -19.20 27.29
C GLY A 490 11.74 -20.70 26.98
N GLN A 491 11.44 -21.15 25.76
CA GLN A 491 11.87 -22.47 25.30
C GLN A 491 12.92 -22.35 24.18
N PRO A 492 14.02 -23.14 24.25
CA PRO A 492 15.14 -23.07 23.30
C PRO A 492 14.72 -23.36 21.86
#